data_AF-A0A366I3S9-F1
#
_entry.id   AF-A0A366I3S9-F1
#
_cell.length_a   1.000
_cell.length_b   1.000
_cell.length_c   1.000
_cell.angle_alpha   90.00
_cell.angle_beta   90.00
_cell.angle_gamma   90.00
#
_symmetry.space_group_name_H-M   'P 1'
#
loop_
_entity.id
_entity.type
_entity.pdbx_description
1 polymer ?
#
loop_
_entity_poly.entity_id
_entity_poly.type
_entity_poly.pdbx_seq_one_letter_code
_entity_poly.pdbx_strand_id
1 'polypeptide(L)'
;MNKKLQNKYGLTYQSFLRWFELNIKGFVINNLIISLFLWVPYIIIYKLTETWWFKIALIIIPFTIFTTFISPLVIDPIFNEYTSIEDDRLCQQIEGLLSKAGVEEFLILYLVYRSAT
;
A
#
# COMPACT_ATOMS: atom_id res chain seq x y z
N MET A 1 9.76 10.27 19.36
CA MET A 1 9.40 9.18 20.30
C MET A 1 10.63 8.27 20.47
N ASN A 2 11.06 7.97 21.70
CA ASN A 2 12.42 7.46 22.00
C ASN A 2 12.51 5.92 21.85
N LYS A 3 13.32 5.41 20.91
CA LYS A 3 13.54 3.96 20.64
C LYS A 3 13.85 3.14 21.90
N LYS A 4 14.48 3.75 22.91
CA LYS A 4 14.80 3.08 24.18
C LYS A 4 13.58 2.61 24.96
N LEU A 5 12.44 3.30 24.85
CA LEU A 5 11.21 2.94 25.56
C LEU A 5 10.52 1.74 24.91
N GLN A 6 10.49 1.65 23.58
CA GLN A 6 9.82 0.56 22.86
C GLN A 6 10.54 -0.78 23.02
N ASN A 7 11.87 -0.80 23.00
CA ASN A 7 12.64 -2.04 23.24
C ASN A 7 12.48 -2.56 24.67
N LYS A 8 12.35 -1.67 25.67
CA LYS A 8 12.21 -2.06 27.08
C LYS A 8 10.89 -2.77 27.38
N TYR A 9 9.86 -2.51 26.58
CA TYR A 9 8.54 -3.14 26.69
C TYR A 9 8.24 -4.15 25.58
N GLY A 10 9.23 -4.53 24.76
CA GLY A 10 9.05 -5.51 23.67
C GLY A 10 8.09 -5.07 22.55
N LEU A 11 7.79 -3.77 22.47
CA LEU A 11 6.76 -3.22 21.56
C LEU A 11 7.28 -3.00 20.13
N THR A 12 8.58 -3.18 19.86
CA THR A 12 9.18 -2.97 18.53
C THR A 12 10.43 -3.83 18.37
N TYR A 13 10.36 -4.82 17.47
CA TYR A 13 11.49 -5.66 17.05
C TYR A 13 12.15 -5.17 15.75
N GLN A 14 11.77 -3.99 15.24
CA GLN A 14 12.27 -3.49 13.96
C GLN A 14 13.70 -2.91 14.09
N SER A 15 14.66 -3.49 13.38
CA SER A 15 16.03 -3.00 13.33
C SER A 15 16.11 -1.57 12.76
N PHE A 16 17.11 -0.79 13.18
CA PHE A 16 17.32 0.56 12.63
C PHE A 16 17.59 0.53 11.13
N LEU A 17 18.29 -0.50 10.65
CA LEU A 17 18.57 -0.71 9.24
C LEU A 17 17.27 -0.91 8.43
N ARG A 18 16.36 -1.77 8.91
CA ARG A 18 15.07 -2.01 8.27
C ARG A 18 14.19 -0.77 8.25
N TRP A 19 14.13 -0.03 9.36
CA TRP A 19 13.43 1.25 9.38
C TRP A 19 13.98 2.18 8.29
N PHE A 20 15.30 2.30 8.18
CA PHE A 20 15.93 3.17 7.17
C PHE A 20 15.65 2.70 5.73
N GLU A 21 15.71 1.40 5.47
CA GLU A 21 15.37 0.80 4.17
C GLU A 21 13.94 1.13 3.74
N LEU A 22 12.95 0.95 4.64
CA LEU A 22 11.55 1.27 4.34
C LEU A 22 11.35 2.77 4.09
N ASN A 23 12.06 3.63 4.84
CA ASN A 23 12.01 5.07 4.61
C ASN A 23 12.59 5.45 3.25
N ILE A 24 13.71 4.85 2.82
CA ILE A 24 14.27 5.07 1.48
C ILE A 24 13.32 4.60 0.40
N LYS A 25 12.79 3.37 0.50
CA LYS A 25 11.83 2.83 -0.47
C LYS A 25 10.59 3.71 -0.57
N GLY A 26 10.02 4.09 0.57
CA GLY A 26 8.89 5.01 0.64
C GLY A 26 9.20 6.37 0.05
N PHE A 27 10.38 6.93 0.35
CA PHE A 27 10.84 8.19 -0.21
C PHE A 27 10.96 8.13 -1.73
N VAL A 28 11.63 7.11 -2.28
CA VAL A 28 11.82 6.96 -3.74
C VAL A 28 10.48 6.80 -4.44
N ILE A 29 9.62 5.90 -3.97
CA ILE A 29 8.30 5.64 -4.58
C ILE A 29 7.44 6.90 -4.53
N ASN A 30 7.36 7.57 -3.38
CA ASN A 30 6.55 8.78 -3.22
C ASN A 30 7.06 9.92 -4.12
N ASN A 31 8.37 10.18 -4.13
CA ASN A 31 8.95 11.22 -4.99
C ASN A 31 8.73 10.93 -6.48
N LEU A 32 8.84 9.67 -6.91
CA LEU A 32 8.55 9.29 -8.29
C LEU A 32 7.08 9.57 -8.64
N ILE A 33 6.14 9.19 -7.77
CA ILE A 33 4.71 9.43 -7.98
C ILE A 33 4.42 10.94 -8.07
N ILE A 34 4.91 11.73 -7.11
CA ILE A 34 4.72 13.19 -7.11
C ILE A 34 5.36 13.81 -8.36
N SER A 35 6.58 13.41 -8.70
CA SER A 35 7.29 13.92 -9.88
C SER A 35 6.49 13.66 -11.15
N LEU A 36 5.98 12.44 -11.33
CA LEU A 36 5.15 12.09 -12.49
C LEU A 36 3.83 12.85 -12.49
N PHE A 37 3.20 12.99 -11.32
CA PHE A 37 1.96 13.72 -11.14
C PHE A 37 2.09 15.22 -11.44
N LEU A 38 3.27 15.82 -11.24
CA LEU A 38 3.53 17.20 -11.63
C LEU A 38 3.93 17.30 -13.11
N TRP A 39 4.79 16.41 -13.57
CA TRP A 39 5.38 16.47 -14.91
C TRP A 39 4.38 16.16 -16.03
N VAL A 40 3.50 15.18 -15.84
CA VAL A 40 2.52 14.78 -16.86
C VAL A 40 1.50 15.89 -17.15
N PRO A 41 0.81 16.49 -16.15
CA PRO A 41 -0.02 17.67 -16.34
C PRO A 41 0.75 18.84 -16.92
N TYR A 42 1.98 19.09 -16.47
CA TYR A 42 2.79 20.19 -16.97
C TYR A 42 3.01 20.11 -18.49
N ILE A 43 3.35 18.93 -19.01
CA ILE A 43 3.51 18.71 -20.46
C ILE A 43 2.17 18.92 -21.20
N ILE A 44 1.07 18.43 -20.64
CA ILE A 44 -0.26 18.55 -21.26
C ILE A 44 -0.67 20.02 -21.33
N ILE A 45 -0.47 20.78 -20.25
CA ILE A 45 -0.75 22.21 -20.19
C ILE A 45 0.13 22.97 -21.19
N TYR A 46 1.43 22.65 -21.25
CA TYR A 46 2.36 23.29 -22.16
C TYR A 46 2.00 23.07 -23.64
N LYS A 47 1.52 21.87 -24.00
CA LYS A 47 1.17 21.53 -25.38
C LYS A 47 -0.25 21.95 -25.79
N LEU A 48 -1.20 22.03 -24.86
CA LEU A 48 -2.63 22.12 -25.16
C LEU A 48 -3.34 23.18 -24.29
N THR A 49 -3.15 24.45 -24.60
CA THR A 49 -3.55 25.57 -23.75
C THR A 49 -5.06 25.72 -23.54
N GLU A 50 -5.91 25.27 -24.47
CA GLU A 50 -7.38 25.47 -24.38
C GLU A 50 -8.15 24.24 -23.85
N THR A 51 -7.63 23.03 -24.06
CA THR A 51 -8.35 21.77 -23.76
C THR A 51 -7.65 20.88 -22.72
N TRP A 52 -6.58 21.37 -22.08
CA TRP A 52 -5.80 20.58 -21.11
C TRP A 52 -6.65 20.07 -19.95
N TRP A 53 -7.56 20.89 -19.42
CA TRP A 53 -8.37 20.54 -18.25
C TRP A 53 -9.27 19.33 -18.51
N PHE A 54 -9.91 19.27 -19.69
CA PHE A 54 -10.79 18.17 -20.07
C PHE A 54 -9.99 16.87 -20.31
N LYS A 55 -8.82 16.98 -20.95
CA LYS A 55 -7.94 15.83 -21.20
C LYS A 55 -7.38 15.25 -19.91
N ILE A 56 -6.96 16.10 -18.96
CA ILE A 56 -6.51 15.65 -17.64
C ILE A 56 -7.67 15.00 -16.88
N ALA A 57 -8.85 15.61 -16.89
CA ALA A 57 -10.03 15.04 -16.23
C ALA A 57 -10.42 13.66 -16.82
N LEU A 58 -10.28 13.48 -18.14
CA LEU A 58 -10.53 12.19 -18.78
C LEU A 58 -9.48 11.14 -18.40
N ILE A 59 -8.21 11.53 -18.22
CA ILE A 59 -7.11 10.62 -17.87
C ILE A 59 -7.11 10.28 -16.37
N ILE A 60 -7.45 11.24 -15.50
CA ILE A 60 -7.39 11.05 -14.04
C ILE A 60 -8.37 9.98 -13.57
N ILE A 61 -9.55 9.86 -14.21
CA ILE A 61 -10.59 8.89 -13.84
C ILE A 61 -10.07 7.45 -13.98
N PRO A 62 -9.65 6.96 -15.16
CA PRO A 62 -9.11 5.62 -15.29
C PRO A 62 -7.81 5.45 -14.51
N PHE A 63 -6.99 6.50 -14.37
CA PHE A 63 -5.78 6.45 -13.56
C PHE A 63 -6.08 6.17 -12.08
N THR A 64 -7.06 6.86 -11.48
CA THR A 64 -7.46 6.63 -10.09
C THR A 64 -8.04 5.23 -9.91
N ILE A 65 -8.90 4.77 -10.81
CA ILE A 65 -9.43 3.40 -10.77
C ILE A 65 -8.28 2.40 -10.79
N PHE A 66 -7.36 2.56 -11.75
CA PHE A 66 -6.21 1.70 -11.92
C PHE A 66 -5.32 1.66 -10.66
N THR A 67 -4.99 2.82 -10.07
CA THR A 67 -4.16 2.88 -8.87
C THR A 67 -4.87 2.33 -7.64
N THR A 68 -6.18 2.51 -7.49
CA THR A 68 -6.96 1.91 -6.40
C THR A 68 -6.87 0.38 -6.39
N PHE A 69 -6.88 -0.26 -7.57
CA PHE A 69 -6.76 -1.71 -7.66
C PHE A 69 -5.29 -2.20 -7.63
N ILE A 70 -4.37 -1.45 -8.22
CA ILE A 70 -2.97 -1.89 -8.33
C ILE A 70 -2.13 -1.57 -7.10
N SER A 71 -2.48 -0.53 -6.35
CA SER A 71 -1.80 -0.21 -5.09
C SER A 71 -1.71 -1.42 -4.14
N PRO A 72 -2.83 -2.11 -3.80
CA PRO A 72 -2.76 -3.26 -2.90
C PRO A 72 -2.00 -4.47 -3.49
N LEU A 73 -1.90 -4.57 -4.82
CA LEU A 73 -1.25 -5.69 -5.50
C LEU A 73 0.25 -5.49 -5.74
N VAL A 74 0.70 -4.24 -5.88
CA VAL A 74 2.09 -3.93 -6.29
C VAL A 74 2.80 -3.09 -5.25
N ILE A 75 2.14 -2.09 -4.66
CA ILE A 75 2.76 -1.17 -3.70
C ILE A 75 2.81 -1.83 -2.33
N ASP A 76 1.70 -2.37 -1.83
CA ASP A 76 1.67 -2.94 -0.49
C ASP A 76 2.66 -4.11 -0.29
N PRO A 77 2.87 -5.03 -1.25
CA PRO A 77 3.89 -6.10 -1.15
C PRO A 77 5.34 -5.61 -1.12
N ILE A 78 5.62 -4.37 -1.53
CA ILE A 78 6.97 -3.78 -1.40
C ILE A 78 7.29 -3.47 0.07
N PHE A 79 6.26 -3.18 0.86
CA PHE A 79 6.39 -2.79 2.26
C PHE A 79 6.05 -3.90 3.24
N ASN A 80 5.22 -4.87 2.83
CA ASN A 80 4.68 -5.91 3.70
C ASN A 80 4.92 -7.31 3.13
N GLU A 81 5.09 -8.27 4.04
CA GLU A 81 5.17 -9.69 3.69
C GLU A 81 3.80 -10.33 3.88
N TYR A 82 3.30 -10.93 2.81
CA TYR A 82 2.05 -11.67 2.79
C TYR A 82 2.39 -13.17 2.84
N THR A 83 1.92 -13.86 3.89
CA THR A 83 1.98 -15.32 3.96
C THR A 83 0.58 -15.90 4.04
N SER A 84 0.40 -17.10 3.49
CA SER A 84 -0.87 -17.82 3.60
C SER A 84 -1.10 -18.25 5.05
N ILE A 85 -2.35 -18.25 5.50
CA ILE A 85 -2.70 -18.91 6.77
C ILE A 85 -2.43 -20.41 6.57
N GLU A 86 -1.51 -20.97 7.34
CA GLU A 86 -1.20 -22.42 7.32
C GLU A 86 -2.09 -23.22 8.28
N ASP A 87 -2.66 -22.57 9.30
CA ASP A 87 -3.53 -23.23 10.29
C ASP A 87 -4.99 -23.26 9.83
N ASP A 88 -5.41 -24.43 9.33
CA ASP A 88 -6.78 -24.69 8.88
C ASP A 88 -7.84 -24.41 9.95
N ARG A 89 -7.53 -24.61 11.24
CA ARG A 89 -8.49 -24.36 12.33
C ARG A 89 -8.70 -22.88 12.56
N LEU A 90 -7.63 -22.09 12.47
CA LEU A 90 -7.71 -20.64 12.57
C LEU A 90 -8.48 -20.05 11.38
N CYS A 91 -8.21 -20.56 10.17
CA CYS A 91 -8.92 -20.15 8.97
C CYS A 91 -10.44 -20.36 9.13
N GLN A 92 -10.87 -21.56 9.51
CA GLN A 92 -12.29 -21.89 9.72
C GLN A 92 -12.97 -21.02 10.79
N GLN A 93 -12.26 -20.64 11.87
CA GLN A 93 -12.81 -19.74 12.88
C GLN A 93 -13.04 -18.33 12.33
N ILE A 94 -12.10 -17.81 11.54
CA ILE A 94 -12.22 -16.50 10.90
C ILE A 94 -13.37 -16.52 9.88
N GLU A 95 -13.48 -17.58 9.08
CA GLU A 95 -14.59 -17.78 8.13
C GLU A 95 -15.95 -17.79 8.85
N GLY A 96 -16.05 -18.49 9.97
CA GLY A 96 -17.26 -18.51 10.79
C GLY A 96 -17.62 -17.15 11.39
N LEU A 97 -16.63 -16.30 11.67
CA LEU A 97 -16.86 -14.91 12.12
C LEU A 97 -17.28 -14.00 10.96
N LEU A 98 -16.63 -14.14 9.79
CA LEU A 98 -16.96 -13.37 8.59
C LEU A 98 -18.39 -13.66 8.10
N SER A 99 -18.78 -14.94 8.11
CA SER A 99 -20.14 -15.36 7.78
C SER A 99 -21.17 -14.76 8.74
N LYS A 100 -20.90 -14.75 10.05
CA LYS A 100 -21.77 -14.08 11.04
C LYS A 100 -21.85 -12.57 10.86
N ALA A 101 -20.81 -11.95 10.31
CA ALA A 101 -20.76 -10.53 10.01
C ALA A 101 -21.40 -10.16 8.66
N GLY A 102 -21.91 -11.15 7.90
CA GLY A 102 -22.50 -10.94 6.57
C GLY A 102 -21.47 -10.68 5.47
N VAL A 103 -20.20 -11.04 5.70
CA VAL A 103 -19.12 -10.95 4.70
C VAL A 103 -18.96 -12.34 4.08
N GLU A 104 -19.69 -12.60 3.00
CA GLU A 104 -19.75 -13.91 2.35
C GLU A 104 -18.72 -14.09 1.22
N GLU A 105 -18.22 -12.99 0.63
CA GLU A 105 -17.19 -13.02 -0.42
C GLU A 105 -15.85 -12.52 0.13
N PHE A 106 -15.01 -13.44 0.59
CA PHE A 106 -13.58 -13.20 0.74
C PHE A 106 -12.84 -14.12 -0.25
N LEU A 107 -11.98 -13.53 -1.08
CA LEU A 107 -11.32 -14.26 -2.16
C LEU A 107 -10.15 -15.10 -1.63
N ILE A 108 -9.35 -14.52 -0.71
CA ILE A 108 -8.18 -15.17 -0.09
C ILE A 108 -7.87 -14.50 1.26
N LEU A 109 -7.61 -15.29 2.31
CA LEU A 109 -7.13 -14.80 3.61
C LEU A 109 -5.60 -14.84 3.65
N TYR A 110 -4.98 -13.68 3.89
CA TYR A 110 -3.53 -13.57 4.07
C TYR A 110 -3.18 -13.06 5.47
N LEU A 111 -2.13 -13.62 6.07
CA LEU A 111 -1.49 -13.01 7.22
C LEU A 111 -0.52 -11.96 6.73
N VAL A 112 -0.74 -10.73 7.17
CA VAL A 112 0.18 -9.62 6.94
C VAL A 112 1.08 -9.52 8.15
N TYR A 113 2.32 -9.99 8.00
CA TYR A 113 3.33 -9.75 9.01
C TYR A 113 3.99 -8.40 8.74
N ARG A 114 4.01 -7.55 9.77
CA ARG A 114 4.90 -6.41 9.77
C ARG A 114 6.32 -6.95 9.89
N SER A 115 7.04 -7.08 8.77
CA SER A 115 8.35 -7.74 8.70
C SER A 115 9.25 -7.24 9.84
N ALA A 116 9.46 -8.08 10.85
CA ALA A 116 10.26 -7.77 12.03
C ALA A 116 11.56 -8.56 11.95
N THR A 117 12.44 -8.11 11.05
CA THR A 117 13.87 -8.39 11.05
C THR A 117 14.60 -7.12 10.64
#